data_AF-A0AAN1WH20-F1
#
_entry.id   AF-A0AAN1WH20-F1
#
_cell.length_a   1.000
_cell.length_b   1.000
_cell.length_c   1.000
_cell.angle_alpha   90.00
_cell.angle_beta   90.00
_cell.angle_gamma   90.00
#
_symmetry.space_group_name_H-M   'P 1'
#
loop_
_entity.id
_entity.type
_entity.pdbx_description
1 polymer ?
#
loop_
_entity_poly.entity_id
_entity_poly.type
_entity_poly.pdbx_seq_one_letter_code
_entity_poly.pdbx_strand_id
1 'polypeptide(L)'
;MFKAKPLRNTLFTVMALLLVLLLVSAALAYRAGYTPRYIAAAPAMLVGFSAKMSCSLYYVSQQSKAQVHQDIVSYSSLFGFPTVVYDDARQRVSASFLGREQQAQYRQGAGCTLVDNHETLPAITTMPLYPDDPISPQAEASDFDKKLGDLLAADNAQQHDTRALLVMRGNGDVIGQAYAEDYHAQSLFLGWSMSKTFTAALIGSLQYRNVIAPFEKEETSSTAPLFIEWQKDARKTISLIDLLTMTSGLAFSELYEPGSDATKMLFEDKSSSLRPLGSSMAFPAGEHWLYSSGTANLLSLYAHRALGNSVENSQRYIQEYLLHPLGMKKAVLELDREGVFVGSSFMFATAQEWANLGALFLNGGTFNDYQMLNAEWVQQAQSPNRSKNDSRYGFQLWLNQGDDHQPLRWPSLPANSFAARGNRGQLIMVVPEYQLVIVRLGWGKPKYPEDAAVAKILAHLP
;
A
#
# COMPACT_ATOMS: atom_id res chain seq x y z
N MET A 1 -64.79 14.20 41.60
CA MET A 1 -64.70 13.21 40.50
C MET A 1 -63.73 13.78 39.44
N PHE A 2 -62.42 13.71 39.69
CA PHE A 2 -61.40 14.18 38.74
C PHE A 2 -61.04 13.03 37.78
N LYS A 3 -61.40 13.18 36.49
CA LYS A 3 -61.08 12.23 35.43
C LYS A 3 -59.58 12.28 35.14
N ALA A 4 -58.83 11.30 35.65
CA ALA A 4 -57.48 11.03 35.19
C ALA A 4 -57.52 10.42 33.78
N LYS A 5 -57.11 11.18 32.77
CA LYS A 5 -56.53 10.69 31.50
C LYS A 5 -55.77 11.85 30.83
N PRO A 6 -54.64 11.62 30.11
CA PRO A 6 -53.95 10.35 29.88
C PRO A 6 -52.41 10.51 29.84
N LEU A 7 -51.68 10.23 30.93
CA LEU A 7 -50.20 10.09 30.88
C LEU A 7 -49.76 9.06 29.82
N ARG A 8 -50.61 8.05 29.59
CA ARG A 8 -50.41 7.00 28.60
C ARG A 8 -50.35 7.55 27.17
N ASN A 9 -51.21 8.50 26.80
CA ASN A 9 -51.19 9.04 25.43
C ASN A 9 -49.94 9.87 25.18
N THR A 10 -49.49 10.65 26.16
CA THR A 10 -48.26 11.44 26.04
C THR A 10 -47.03 10.53 25.89
N LEU A 11 -46.94 9.44 26.66
CA LEU A 11 -45.85 8.47 26.54
C LEU A 11 -45.87 7.75 25.17
N PHE A 12 -47.05 7.35 24.68
CA PHE A 12 -47.22 6.77 23.35
C PHE A 12 -46.82 7.75 22.24
N THR A 13 -47.20 9.03 22.36
CA THR A 13 -46.81 10.07 21.38
C THR A 13 -45.30 10.32 21.41
N VAL A 14 -44.67 10.37 22.59
CA VAL A 14 -43.21 10.52 22.72
C VAL A 14 -42.47 9.31 22.12
N MET A 15 -42.92 8.08 22.42
CA MET A 15 -42.34 6.87 21.82
C MET A 15 -42.51 6.83 20.30
N ALA A 16 -43.69 7.23 19.78
CA ALA A 16 -43.93 7.30 18.35
C ALA A 16 -43.03 8.35 17.67
N LEU A 17 -42.86 9.53 18.29
CA LEU A 17 -41.95 10.57 17.79
C LEU A 17 -40.49 10.11 17.80
N LEU A 18 -40.04 9.41 18.85
CA LEU A 18 -38.69 8.83 18.92
C LEU A 18 -38.49 7.76 17.85
N LEU A 19 -39.49 6.91 17.60
CA LEU A 19 -39.43 5.90 16.54
C LEU A 19 -39.38 6.56 15.15
N VAL A 20 -40.19 7.59 14.90
CA VAL A 20 -40.15 8.35 13.64
C VAL A 20 -38.79 9.02 13.47
N LEU A 21 -38.25 9.66 14.51
CA LEU A 21 -36.93 10.27 14.46
C LEU A 21 -35.84 9.24 14.16
N LEU A 22 -35.91 8.05 14.76
CA LEU A 22 -34.98 6.96 14.53
C LEU A 22 -35.08 6.42 13.11
N LEU A 23 -36.30 6.24 12.58
CA LEU A 23 -36.53 5.79 11.20
C LEU A 23 -36.06 6.84 10.17
N VAL A 24 -36.32 8.12 10.42
CA VAL A 24 -35.84 9.23 9.57
C VAL A 24 -34.32 9.30 9.61
N SER A 25 -33.71 9.18 10.79
CA SER A 25 -32.25 9.17 10.95
C SER A 25 -31.62 7.97 10.24
N ALA A 26 -32.23 6.78 10.36
CA ALA A 26 -31.78 5.58 9.66
C ALA A 26 -31.92 5.71 8.14
N ALA A 27 -33.00 6.31 7.65
CA ALA A 27 -33.19 6.56 6.22
C ALA A 27 -32.19 7.59 5.67
N LEU A 28 -31.89 8.64 6.44
CA LEU A 28 -30.86 9.62 6.09
C LEU A 28 -29.47 8.99 6.10
N ALA A 29 -29.14 8.17 7.10
CA ALA A 29 -27.89 7.44 7.18
C ALA A 29 -27.72 6.48 5.99
N TYR A 30 -28.78 5.73 5.66
CA TYR A 30 -28.78 4.83 4.49
C TYR A 30 -28.55 5.60 3.19
N ARG A 31 -29.22 6.75 3.00
CA ARG A 31 -29.01 7.62 1.82
C ARG A 31 -27.59 8.22 1.76
N ALA A 32 -26.94 8.40 2.89
CA ALA A 32 -25.56 8.84 2.99
C ALA A 32 -24.53 7.68 2.89
N GLY A 33 -24.96 6.45 2.57
CA GLY A 33 -24.09 5.29 2.36
C GLY A 33 -23.86 4.42 3.60
N TYR A 34 -24.39 4.81 4.77
CA TYR A 34 -24.27 4.04 6.02
C TYR A 34 -25.31 2.91 6.06
N THR A 35 -25.07 1.85 5.29
CA THR A 35 -25.94 0.67 5.31
C THR A 35 -25.88 -0.07 6.65
N PRO A 36 -26.87 -0.90 7.01
CA PRO A 36 -26.78 -1.74 8.22
C PRO A 36 -25.52 -2.61 8.25
N ARG A 37 -25.07 -3.11 7.09
CA ARG A 37 -23.82 -3.87 6.95
C ARG A 37 -22.59 -3.00 7.27
N TYR A 38 -22.56 -1.76 6.78
CA TYR A 38 -21.51 -0.80 7.13
C TYR A 38 -21.44 -0.60 8.64
N ILE A 39 -22.59 -0.28 9.26
CA ILE A 39 -22.67 0.04 10.70
C ILE A 39 -22.22 -1.17 11.53
N ALA A 40 -22.63 -2.38 11.15
CA ALA A 40 -22.22 -3.60 11.84
C ALA A 40 -20.72 -3.91 11.70
N ALA A 41 -20.11 -3.57 10.56
CA ALA A 41 -18.69 -3.84 10.29
C ALA A 41 -17.75 -2.75 10.82
N ALA A 42 -18.22 -1.51 10.97
CA ALA A 42 -17.40 -0.36 11.33
C ALA A 42 -16.60 -0.54 12.63
N PRO A 43 -17.13 -1.08 13.75
CA PRO A 43 -16.35 -1.23 14.96
C PRO A 43 -15.09 -2.10 14.80
N ALA A 44 -15.19 -3.22 14.06
CA ALA A 44 -14.05 -4.11 13.80
C ALA A 44 -12.98 -3.43 12.94
N MET A 45 -13.39 -2.79 11.84
CA MET A 45 -12.46 -2.02 11.00
C MET A 45 -11.78 -0.90 11.80
N LEU A 46 -12.53 -0.14 12.62
CA LEU A 46 -12.01 0.99 13.38
C LEU A 46 -10.92 0.54 14.37
N VAL A 47 -11.16 -0.51 15.16
CA VAL A 47 -10.15 -1.00 16.11
C VAL A 47 -8.95 -1.63 15.39
N GLY A 48 -9.19 -2.39 14.32
CA GLY A 48 -8.13 -3.05 13.57
C GLY A 48 -7.19 -2.07 12.88
N PHE A 49 -7.75 -1.09 12.18
CA PHE A 49 -6.99 0.00 11.57
C PHE A 49 -6.23 0.81 12.62
N SER A 50 -6.91 1.19 13.72
CA SER A 50 -6.30 2.03 14.75
C SER A 50 -5.13 1.32 15.42
N ALA A 51 -5.28 0.04 15.80
CA ALA A 51 -4.19 -0.75 16.38
C ALA A 51 -3.03 -0.91 15.40
N LYS A 52 -3.31 -1.35 14.17
CA LYS A 52 -2.30 -1.60 13.14
C LYS A 52 -1.52 -0.34 12.79
N MET A 53 -2.22 0.73 12.42
CA MET A 53 -1.59 1.97 11.97
C MET A 53 -0.88 2.69 13.10
N SER A 54 -1.44 2.69 14.32
CA SER A 54 -0.77 3.30 15.47
C SER A 54 0.54 2.59 15.79
N CYS A 55 0.54 1.25 15.79
CA CYS A 55 1.77 0.48 15.97
C CYS A 55 2.80 0.82 14.90
N SER A 56 2.40 0.80 13.64
CA SER A 56 3.33 0.95 12.51
C SER A 56 3.94 2.35 12.48
N LEU A 57 3.11 3.40 12.58
CA LEU A 57 3.60 4.78 12.54
C LEU A 57 4.43 5.13 13.78
N TYR A 58 4.11 4.57 14.95
CA TYR A 58 4.87 4.81 16.17
C TYR A 58 6.19 4.03 16.23
N TYR A 59 6.17 2.70 16.06
CA TYR A 59 7.37 1.87 16.22
C TYR A 59 8.23 1.76 14.96
N VAL A 60 7.63 1.79 13.77
CA VAL A 60 8.38 1.70 12.49
C VAL A 60 8.79 3.09 12.03
N SER A 61 7.84 4.01 11.86
CA SER A 61 8.13 5.37 11.42
C SER A 61 8.65 6.31 12.51
N GLN A 62 8.69 5.86 13.78
CA GLN A 62 9.17 6.65 14.93
C GLN A 62 8.46 8.01 15.11
N GLN A 63 7.20 8.10 14.69
CA GLN A 63 6.41 9.32 14.85
C GLN A 63 5.95 9.50 16.30
N SER A 64 5.72 10.76 16.70
CA SER A 64 5.13 11.04 18.02
C SER A 64 3.69 10.52 18.11
N LYS A 65 3.25 10.11 19.31
CA LYS A 65 1.86 9.64 19.53
C LYS A 65 0.81 10.67 19.08
N ALA A 66 1.13 11.97 19.16
CA ALA A 66 0.27 13.05 18.69
C ALA A 66 0.15 13.07 17.16
N GLN A 67 1.28 12.98 16.43
CA GLN A 67 1.27 12.90 14.98
C GLN A 67 0.53 11.64 14.49
N VAL A 68 0.79 10.50 15.14
CA VAL A 68 0.10 9.23 14.83
C VAL A 68 -1.42 9.38 14.97
N HIS A 69 -1.89 10.01 16.05
CA HIS A 69 -3.32 10.25 16.25
C HIS A 69 -3.91 11.16 15.17
N GLN A 70 -3.23 12.26 14.84
CA GLN A 70 -3.65 13.18 13.79
C GLN A 70 -3.74 12.48 12.42
N ASP A 71 -2.73 11.69 12.08
CA ASP A 71 -2.66 10.92 10.83
C ASP A 71 -3.83 9.96 10.69
N ILE A 72 -4.17 9.25 11.76
CA ILE A 72 -5.26 8.28 11.80
C ILE A 72 -6.62 8.98 11.69
N VAL A 73 -6.86 10.02 12.50
CA VAL A 73 -8.12 10.80 12.47
C VAL A 73 -8.33 11.48 11.12
N SER A 74 -7.27 11.80 10.38
CA SER A 74 -7.39 12.41 9.06
C SER A 74 -8.12 11.52 8.04
N TYR A 75 -8.22 10.19 8.25
CA TYR A 75 -8.98 9.28 7.37
C TYR A 75 -10.48 9.48 7.51
N SER A 76 -10.93 9.68 8.74
CA SER A 76 -12.31 9.92 9.09
C SER A 76 -12.34 10.33 10.56
N SER A 77 -13.23 11.25 10.91
CA SER A 77 -13.49 11.60 12.31
C SER A 77 -13.92 10.40 13.15
N LEU A 78 -14.43 9.33 12.52
CA LEU A 78 -14.76 8.08 13.21
C LEU A 78 -13.56 7.41 13.89
N PHE A 79 -12.34 7.64 13.39
CA PHE A 79 -11.12 7.12 14.03
C PHE A 79 -10.71 7.88 15.30
N GLY A 80 -11.44 8.93 15.68
CA GLY A 80 -11.28 9.59 16.98
C GLY A 80 -12.01 8.88 18.12
N PHE A 81 -12.86 7.90 17.83
CA PHE A 81 -13.64 7.18 18.85
C PHE A 81 -12.92 6.01 19.54
N PRO A 82 -12.09 5.20 18.84
CA PRO A 82 -11.35 4.13 19.50
C PRO A 82 -10.38 4.65 20.56
N THR A 83 -10.33 3.98 21.71
CA THR A 83 -9.29 4.21 22.71
C THR A 83 -8.04 3.45 22.32
N VAL A 84 -6.91 4.14 22.16
CA VAL A 84 -5.62 3.53 21.78
C VAL A 84 -4.66 3.57 22.96
N VAL A 85 -4.08 2.42 23.31
CA VAL A 85 -3.14 2.25 24.42
C VAL A 85 -1.82 1.67 23.89
N TYR A 86 -0.71 2.29 24.26
CA TYR A 86 0.64 1.86 23.91
C TYR A 86 1.29 1.16 25.10
N ASP A 87 1.78 -0.06 24.89
CA ASP A 87 2.60 -0.81 25.83
C ASP A 87 4.03 -0.87 25.27
N ASP A 88 4.83 0.13 25.62
CA ASP A 88 6.22 0.29 25.14
C ASP A 88 7.12 -0.89 25.61
N ALA A 89 6.84 -1.47 26.77
CA ALA A 89 7.62 -2.58 27.33
C ALA A 89 7.42 -3.88 26.53
N ARG A 90 6.20 -4.10 26.03
CA ARG A 90 5.89 -5.24 25.15
C ARG A 90 5.93 -4.89 23.66
N GLN A 91 6.19 -3.63 23.32
CA GLN A 91 6.10 -3.10 21.95
C GLN A 91 4.75 -3.40 21.28
N ARG A 92 3.65 -3.22 22.03
CA ARG A 92 2.27 -3.46 21.57
C ARG A 92 1.47 -2.17 21.51
N VAL A 93 0.46 -2.17 20.65
CA VAL A 93 -0.62 -1.18 20.64
C VAL A 93 -1.97 -1.90 20.64
N SER A 94 -2.84 -1.53 21.56
CA SER A 94 -4.22 -2.02 21.65
C SER A 94 -5.18 -0.90 21.28
N ALA A 95 -6.22 -1.21 20.50
CA ALA A 95 -7.33 -0.31 20.24
C ALA A 95 -8.65 -0.97 20.64
N SER A 96 -9.52 -0.21 21.32
CA SER A 96 -10.84 -0.71 21.74
C SER A 96 -11.96 0.28 21.45
N PHE A 97 -13.11 -0.24 21.03
CA PHE A 97 -14.31 0.54 20.73
C PHE A 97 -15.55 -0.36 20.74
N LEU A 98 -16.63 0.07 21.41
CA LEU A 98 -17.93 -0.65 21.48
C LEU A 98 -17.80 -2.15 21.82
N GLY A 99 -16.96 -2.50 22.82
CA GLY A 99 -16.75 -3.88 23.25
C GLY A 99 -15.98 -4.76 22.26
N ARG A 100 -15.38 -4.16 21.22
CA ARG A 100 -14.36 -4.79 20.37
C ARG A 100 -12.99 -4.29 20.82
N GLU A 101 -12.01 -5.17 20.72
CA GLU A 101 -10.60 -4.88 20.94
C GLU A 101 -9.79 -5.54 19.83
N GLN A 102 -8.71 -4.90 19.39
CA GLN A 102 -7.70 -5.49 18.53
C GLN A 102 -6.31 -5.01 18.95
N GLN A 103 -5.30 -5.85 18.78
CA GLN A 103 -3.92 -5.52 19.11
C GLN A 103 -3.01 -5.62 17.88
N ALA A 104 -1.91 -4.87 17.91
CA ALA A 104 -0.80 -5.01 16.99
C ALA A 104 0.50 -5.10 17.79
N GLN A 105 1.38 -6.01 17.37
CA GLN A 105 2.68 -6.27 17.97
C GLN A 105 3.77 -5.83 17.00
N TYR A 106 4.65 -4.94 17.43
CA TYR A 106 5.88 -4.65 16.71
C TYR A 106 6.89 -5.78 16.95
N ARG A 107 7.56 -6.22 15.88
CA ARG A 107 8.66 -7.18 15.90
C ARG A 107 9.83 -6.58 15.14
N GLN A 108 11.00 -6.54 15.77
CA GLN A 108 12.20 -6.02 15.15
C GLN A 108 12.48 -6.70 13.80
N GLY A 109 12.63 -5.90 12.75
CA GLY A 109 12.90 -6.36 11.38
C GLY A 109 11.71 -6.96 10.61
N ALA A 110 10.51 -7.00 11.22
CA ALA A 110 9.26 -7.39 10.55
C ALA A 110 8.11 -6.39 10.78
N GLY A 111 8.39 -5.27 11.47
CA GLY A 111 7.42 -4.22 11.78
C GLY A 111 6.22 -4.72 12.58
N CYS A 112 5.05 -4.12 12.37
CA CYS A 112 3.85 -4.38 13.14
C CYS A 112 2.91 -5.38 12.45
N THR A 113 2.53 -6.42 13.19
CA THR A 113 1.53 -7.41 12.77
C THR A 113 0.32 -7.35 13.71
N LEU A 114 -0.89 -7.44 13.17
CA LEU A 114 -2.10 -7.61 14.00
C LEU A 114 -2.01 -8.91 14.79
N VAL A 115 -2.48 -8.93 16.03
CA VAL A 115 -2.48 -10.13 16.90
C VAL A 115 -3.75 -10.18 17.72
N ASP A 116 -4.19 -11.39 18.06
CA ASP A 116 -5.27 -11.55 19.03
C ASP A 116 -4.75 -11.33 20.46
N ASN A 117 -5.62 -10.99 21.41
CA ASN A 117 -5.28 -10.61 22.80
C ASN A 117 -4.35 -11.59 23.55
N HIS A 118 -4.25 -12.84 23.12
CA HIS A 118 -3.43 -13.88 23.76
C HIS A 118 -2.32 -14.45 22.87
N GLU A 119 -2.23 -13.99 21.63
CA GLU A 119 -1.23 -14.49 20.71
C GLU A 119 0.12 -13.83 20.98
N THR A 120 1.17 -14.64 20.92
CA THR A 120 2.55 -14.18 20.86
C THR A 120 3.14 -14.74 19.59
N LEU A 121 3.42 -13.87 18.63
CA LEU A 121 4.08 -14.28 17.40
C LEU A 121 5.54 -14.61 17.71
N PRO A 122 6.13 -15.62 17.03
CA PRO A 122 7.53 -15.93 17.22
C PRO A 122 8.40 -14.72 16.87
N ALA A 123 9.50 -14.59 17.60
CA ALA A 123 10.57 -13.69 17.21
C ALA A 123 11.09 -14.13 15.85
N ILE A 124 11.42 -13.13 15.04
CA ILE A 124 11.96 -13.37 13.72
C ILE A 124 13.46 -13.13 13.79
N THR A 125 14.23 -14.15 13.43
CA THR A 125 15.68 -13.98 13.24
C THR A 125 15.88 -13.20 11.96
N THR A 126 16.02 -11.88 12.09
CA THR A 126 16.44 -11.06 10.96
C THR A 126 17.94 -11.16 10.78
N MET A 127 18.39 -11.12 9.53
CA MET A 127 19.78 -10.77 9.27
C MET A 127 20.02 -9.38 9.86
N PRO A 128 21.18 -9.11 10.46
CA PRO A 128 21.46 -7.81 11.04
C PRO A 128 21.20 -6.74 9.98
N LEU A 129 20.35 -5.77 10.33
CA LEU A 129 20.24 -4.53 9.56
C LEU A 129 21.65 -3.98 9.40
N TYR A 130 21.99 -3.49 8.20
CA TYR A 130 23.28 -2.83 7.98
C TYR A 130 23.46 -1.77 9.08
N PRO A 131 24.67 -1.61 9.62
CA PRO A 131 24.92 -0.54 10.58
C PRO A 131 24.40 0.76 9.97
N ASP A 132 23.64 1.51 10.76
CA ASP A 132 23.16 2.82 10.34
C ASP A 132 24.35 3.59 9.78
N ASP A 133 24.25 4.04 8.53
CA ASP A 133 25.20 5.04 8.07
C ASP A 133 25.05 6.23 9.02
N PRO A 134 26.15 6.77 9.56
CA PRO A 134 26.07 7.93 10.42
C PRO A 134 25.26 9.00 9.71
N ILE A 135 24.36 9.68 10.44
CA ILE A 135 23.63 10.83 9.91
C ILE A 135 24.70 11.81 9.44
N SER A 136 24.93 11.83 8.13
CA SER A 136 25.83 12.81 7.54
C SER A 136 25.18 14.17 7.79
N PRO A 137 25.94 15.18 8.22
CA PRO A 137 25.42 16.54 8.29
C PRO A 137 24.73 16.83 6.96
N GLN A 138 23.48 17.30 7.01
CA GLN A 138 22.81 17.76 5.80
C GLN A 138 23.74 18.78 5.15
N ALA A 139 24.18 18.48 3.92
CA ALA A 139 24.89 19.45 3.11
C ALA A 139 24.02 20.71 3.01
N GLU A 140 24.65 21.88 2.84
CA GLU A 140 23.88 23.10 2.60
C GLU A 140 22.90 22.88 1.45
N ALA A 141 21.64 23.27 1.66
CA ALA A 141 20.59 23.09 0.68
C ALA A 141 20.98 23.77 -0.64
N SER A 142 21.01 22.98 -1.71
CA SER A 142 21.24 23.47 -3.06
C SER A 142 20.10 24.40 -3.50
N ASP A 143 20.32 25.16 -4.57
CA ASP A 143 19.24 26.00 -5.11
C ASP A 143 18.06 25.17 -5.61
N PHE A 144 18.29 23.92 -6.02
CA PHE A 144 17.20 23.02 -6.39
C PHE A 144 16.45 22.48 -5.16
N ASP A 145 17.15 22.20 -4.04
CA ASP A 145 16.50 21.84 -2.78
C ASP A 145 15.56 22.95 -2.29
N LYS A 146 15.98 24.22 -2.38
CA LYS A 146 15.15 25.38 -2.03
C LYS A 146 13.88 25.45 -2.89
N LYS A 147 14.01 25.26 -4.21
CA LYS A 147 12.85 25.21 -5.13
C LYS A 147 11.91 24.06 -4.79
N LEU A 148 12.43 22.88 -4.45
CA LEU A 148 11.60 21.75 -3.99
C LEU A 148 10.91 22.08 -2.66
N GLY A 149 11.59 22.80 -1.76
CA GLY A 149 11.01 23.32 -0.51
C GLY A 149 9.82 24.26 -0.78
N ASP A 150 9.95 25.18 -1.73
CA ASP A 150 8.86 26.08 -2.14
C ASP A 150 7.67 25.32 -2.73
N LEU A 151 7.93 24.30 -3.57
CA LEU A 151 6.89 23.44 -4.13
C LEU A 151 6.18 22.63 -3.03
N LEU A 152 6.93 22.08 -2.07
CA LEU A 152 6.38 21.37 -0.91
C LEU A 152 5.50 22.30 -0.07
N ALA A 153 5.93 23.53 0.19
CA ALA A 153 5.15 24.52 0.92
C ALA A 153 3.85 24.86 0.16
N ALA A 154 3.91 25.03 -1.16
CA ALA A 154 2.74 25.29 -2.01
C ALA A 154 1.76 24.10 -2.05
N ASP A 155 2.26 22.87 -2.02
CA ASP A 155 1.44 21.66 -1.87
C ASP A 155 0.71 21.66 -0.52
N ASN A 156 1.41 22.01 0.55
CA ASN A 156 0.86 21.98 1.91
C ASN A 156 -0.16 23.09 2.17
N ALA A 157 0.01 24.26 1.54
CA ALA A 157 -1.02 25.31 1.50
C ALA A 157 -2.34 24.83 0.87
N GLN A 158 -2.28 23.80 0.01
CA GLN A 158 -3.44 23.16 -0.63
C GLN A 158 -3.88 21.86 0.07
N GLN A 159 -3.41 21.62 1.30
CA GLN A 159 -3.76 20.44 2.10
C GLN A 159 -3.34 19.10 1.48
N HIS A 160 -2.31 19.10 0.63
CA HIS A 160 -1.76 17.86 0.09
C HIS A 160 -0.93 17.09 1.12
N ASP A 161 -0.43 17.73 2.19
CA ASP A 161 0.41 17.12 3.22
C ASP A 161 1.56 16.33 2.59
N THR A 162 2.35 17.01 1.74
CA THR A 162 3.62 16.54 1.21
C THR A 162 4.66 16.61 2.32
N ARG A 163 5.25 15.46 2.64
CA ARG A 163 6.23 15.26 3.72
C ARG A 163 7.64 15.09 3.21
N ALA A 164 7.80 14.55 2.01
CA ALA A 164 9.07 14.50 1.31
C ALA A 164 8.87 14.66 -0.20
N LEU A 165 9.76 15.41 -0.83
CA LEU A 165 10.03 15.44 -2.26
C LEU A 165 11.48 15.04 -2.47
N LEU A 166 11.75 14.15 -3.43
CA LEU A 166 13.11 13.77 -3.79
C LEU A 166 13.20 13.53 -5.30
N VAL A 167 14.28 14.00 -5.91
CA VAL A 167 14.58 13.81 -7.32
C VAL A 167 15.94 13.15 -7.43
N MET A 168 15.99 12.01 -8.12
CA MET A 168 17.16 11.16 -8.23
C MET A 168 17.42 10.82 -9.70
N ARG A 169 18.68 10.76 -10.10
CA ARG A 169 19.08 10.18 -11.39
C ARG A 169 19.04 8.66 -11.33
N GLY A 170 18.96 8.01 -12.50
CA GLY A 170 18.92 6.55 -12.59
C GLY A 170 20.13 5.84 -11.94
N ASN A 171 21.28 6.50 -11.87
CA ASN A 171 22.47 5.95 -11.20
C ASN A 171 22.44 6.03 -9.65
N GLY A 172 21.36 6.54 -9.05
CA GLY A 172 21.22 6.69 -7.60
C GLY A 172 21.61 8.06 -7.04
N ASP A 173 22.09 8.98 -7.88
CA ASP A 173 22.48 10.32 -7.43
C ASP A 173 21.25 11.17 -7.12
N VAL A 174 21.09 11.56 -5.86
CA VAL A 174 20.07 12.52 -5.44
C VAL A 174 20.49 13.91 -5.90
N ILE A 175 19.71 14.51 -6.79
CA ILE A 175 19.97 15.86 -7.33
C ILE A 175 19.17 16.95 -6.62
N GLY A 176 18.12 16.58 -5.90
CA GLY A 176 17.39 17.49 -5.02
C GLY A 176 16.43 16.77 -4.08
N GLN A 177 16.21 17.35 -2.91
CA GLN A 177 15.30 16.85 -1.89
C GLN A 177 14.75 17.98 -1.01
N ALA A 178 13.54 17.81 -0.51
CA ALA A 178 12.93 18.68 0.48
C ALA A 178 12.04 17.85 1.41
N TYR A 179 12.01 18.21 2.69
CA TYR A 179 11.23 17.54 3.72
C TYR A 179 10.36 18.56 4.45
N ALA A 180 9.17 18.13 4.86
CA ALA A 180 8.34 18.92 5.76
C ALA A 180 8.94 18.97 7.17
N GLU A 181 8.41 19.86 8.01
CA GLU A 181 8.75 19.93 9.43
C GLU A 181 8.60 18.55 10.09
N ASP A 182 9.52 18.21 11.00
CA ASP A 182 9.65 16.91 11.68
C ASP A 182 10.02 15.70 10.79
N TYR A 183 10.20 15.88 9.48
CA TYR A 183 10.69 14.85 8.57
C TYR A 183 12.10 15.16 8.07
N HIS A 184 12.83 14.10 7.74
CA HIS A 184 14.21 14.19 7.26
C HIS A 184 14.57 12.96 6.39
N ALA A 185 15.78 12.96 5.85
CA ALA A 185 16.24 11.92 4.91
C ALA A 185 16.22 10.48 5.48
N GLN A 186 16.23 10.34 6.80
CA GLN A 186 16.22 9.04 7.50
C GLN A 186 14.82 8.64 7.98
N SER A 187 13.81 9.49 7.79
CA SER A 187 12.42 9.18 8.15
C SER A 187 11.88 8.05 7.29
N LEU A 188 11.19 7.10 7.91
CA LEU A 188 10.55 5.98 7.23
C LEU A 188 9.10 6.31 6.89
N PHE A 189 8.75 6.23 5.60
CA PHE A 189 7.42 6.54 5.09
C PHE A 189 6.71 5.28 4.61
N LEU A 190 5.45 5.14 4.99
CA LEU A 190 4.56 4.09 4.48
C LEU A 190 4.26 4.32 3.00
N GLY A 191 4.62 3.36 2.15
CA GLY A 191 4.37 3.43 0.71
C GLY A 191 2.93 3.10 0.29
N TRP A 192 2.13 2.49 1.18
CA TRP A 192 0.84 1.90 0.82
C TRP A 192 1.00 1.03 -0.44
N SER A 193 0.20 1.28 -1.47
CA SER A 193 0.23 0.54 -2.73
C SER A 193 1.52 0.64 -3.55
N MET A 194 2.48 1.51 -3.21
CA MET A 194 3.82 1.44 -3.81
C MET A 194 4.52 0.11 -3.49
N SER A 195 4.18 -0.53 -2.37
CA SER A 195 4.67 -1.85 -1.98
C SER A 195 4.43 -2.91 -3.06
N LYS A 196 3.38 -2.75 -3.88
CA LYS A 196 3.03 -3.67 -4.96
C LYS A 196 4.13 -3.77 -6.02
N THR A 197 4.77 -2.65 -6.33
CA THR A 197 5.89 -2.60 -7.27
C THR A 197 7.10 -3.34 -6.71
N PHE A 198 7.34 -3.28 -5.40
CA PHE A 198 8.34 -4.12 -4.75
C PHE A 198 7.98 -5.61 -4.83
N THR A 199 6.71 -5.97 -4.59
CA THR A 199 6.22 -7.35 -4.76
C THR A 199 6.42 -7.86 -6.19
N ALA A 200 6.22 -7.02 -7.22
CA ALA A 200 6.54 -7.40 -8.60
C ALA A 200 8.03 -7.64 -8.80
N ALA A 201 8.90 -6.78 -8.26
CA ALA A 201 10.35 -6.99 -8.28
C ALA A 201 10.75 -8.31 -7.58
N LEU A 202 10.09 -8.68 -6.48
CA LEU A 202 10.30 -9.98 -5.84
C LEU A 202 9.99 -11.15 -6.77
N ILE A 203 8.88 -11.09 -7.51
CA ILE A 203 8.53 -12.13 -8.50
C ILE A 203 9.57 -12.18 -9.63
N GLY A 204 9.94 -11.02 -10.20
CA GLY A 204 10.94 -10.97 -11.26
C GLY A 204 12.32 -11.48 -10.81
N SER A 205 12.70 -11.24 -9.55
CA SER A 205 13.94 -11.77 -8.97
C SER A 205 13.89 -13.29 -8.81
N LEU A 206 12.75 -13.84 -8.37
CA LEU A 206 12.56 -15.28 -8.25
C LEU A 206 12.68 -15.97 -9.61
N GLN A 207 12.14 -15.36 -10.67
CA GLN A 207 12.31 -15.84 -12.05
C GLN A 207 13.75 -15.73 -12.52
N TYR A 208 14.41 -14.59 -12.29
CA TYR A 208 15.81 -14.38 -12.68
C TYR A 208 16.74 -15.42 -12.05
N ARG A 209 16.45 -15.85 -10.81
CA ARG A 209 17.23 -16.85 -10.06
C ARG A 209 16.74 -18.28 -10.26
N ASN A 210 15.81 -18.53 -11.19
CA ASN A 210 15.23 -19.84 -11.46
C ASN A 210 14.59 -20.52 -10.22
N VAL A 211 14.12 -19.74 -9.24
CA VAL A 211 13.34 -20.26 -8.10
C VAL A 211 11.92 -20.60 -8.53
N ILE A 212 11.38 -19.83 -9.47
CA ILE A 212 10.12 -20.09 -10.17
C ILE A 212 10.37 -20.05 -11.68
N ALA A 213 9.49 -20.67 -12.46
CA ALA A 213 9.63 -20.72 -13.91
C ALA A 213 9.57 -19.31 -14.54
N PRO A 214 10.41 -19.02 -15.55
CA PRO A 214 10.25 -17.81 -16.37
C PRO A 214 8.92 -17.87 -17.13
N PHE A 215 8.47 -16.73 -17.65
CA PHE A 215 7.32 -16.75 -18.54
C PHE A 215 7.60 -17.54 -19.81
N GLU A 216 6.62 -18.29 -20.28
CA GLU A 216 6.69 -18.83 -21.64
C GLU A 216 6.54 -17.68 -22.66
N LYS A 217 7.22 -17.75 -23.82
CA LYS A 217 7.26 -16.65 -24.82
C LYS A 217 5.88 -16.13 -25.26
N GLU A 218 4.82 -16.93 -25.09
CA GLU A 218 3.44 -16.61 -25.49
C GLU A 218 2.45 -16.76 -24.32
N GLU A 219 2.91 -16.68 -23.07
CA GLU A 219 2.06 -16.91 -21.91
C GLU A 219 0.92 -15.88 -21.85
N THR A 220 -0.27 -16.32 -22.25
CA THR A 220 -1.53 -15.57 -22.21
C THR A 220 -2.57 -16.23 -21.31
N SER A 221 -2.25 -17.43 -20.82
CA SER A 221 -3.06 -18.21 -19.89
C SER A 221 -2.17 -19.23 -19.21
N SER A 222 -2.51 -19.63 -17.98
CA SER A 222 -1.73 -20.61 -17.24
C SER A 222 -2.00 -22.03 -17.75
N THR A 223 -0.95 -22.80 -18.02
CA THR A 223 -1.06 -24.24 -18.34
C THR A 223 -1.25 -25.10 -17.09
N ALA A 224 -0.90 -24.56 -15.91
CA ALA A 224 -1.08 -25.17 -14.61
C ALA A 224 -1.60 -24.14 -13.58
N PRO A 225 -2.46 -24.54 -12.63
CA PRO A 225 -2.97 -23.62 -11.62
C PRO A 225 -1.87 -23.13 -10.70
N LEU A 226 -1.80 -21.81 -10.46
CA LEU A 226 -0.83 -21.19 -9.55
C LEU A 226 -0.97 -21.68 -8.10
N PHE A 227 -2.18 -22.07 -7.70
CA PHE A 227 -2.50 -22.52 -6.36
C PHE A 227 -3.28 -23.84 -6.38
N ILE A 228 -2.98 -24.74 -5.45
CA ILE A 228 -3.66 -26.03 -5.29
C ILE A 228 -5.17 -25.85 -5.09
N GLU A 229 -5.56 -24.76 -4.41
CA GLU A 229 -6.93 -24.37 -4.12
C GLU A 229 -7.76 -24.07 -5.38
N TRP A 230 -7.12 -23.79 -6.52
CA TRP A 230 -7.78 -23.43 -7.77
C TRP A 230 -7.88 -24.59 -8.77
N GLN A 231 -7.27 -25.74 -8.48
CA GLN A 231 -7.17 -26.88 -9.41
C GLN A 231 -8.52 -27.37 -9.97
N LYS A 232 -9.60 -27.19 -9.19
CA LYS A 232 -10.92 -27.78 -9.49
C LYS A 232 -11.96 -26.77 -9.97
N ASP A 233 -11.59 -25.52 -10.23
CA ASP A 233 -12.54 -24.50 -10.71
C ASP A 233 -11.94 -23.56 -11.77
N ALA A 234 -12.73 -22.56 -12.17
CA ALA A 234 -12.38 -21.63 -13.24
C ALA A 234 -11.11 -20.81 -12.97
N ARG A 235 -10.68 -20.67 -11.72
CA ARG A 235 -9.47 -19.93 -11.35
C ARG A 235 -8.19 -20.64 -11.77
N LYS A 236 -8.25 -21.92 -12.16
CA LYS A 236 -7.08 -22.67 -12.65
C LYS A 236 -6.38 -22.05 -13.87
N THR A 237 -7.08 -21.20 -14.61
CA THR A 237 -6.56 -20.54 -15.81
C THR A 237 -5.83 -19.23 -15.53
N ILE A 238 -5.94 -18.68 -14.32
CA ILE A 238 -5.28 -17.44 -13.93
C ILE A 238 -3.77 -17.66 -13.97
N SER A 239 -3.07 -16.89 -14.80
CA SER A 239 -1.61 -16.91 -14.94
C SER A 239 -0.94 -15.96 -13.95
N LEU A 240 0.39 -16.10 -13.79
CA LEU A 240 1.17 -15.18 -12.98
C LEU A 240 1.15 -13.75 -13.58
N ILE A 241 1.13 -13.66 -14.92
CA ILE A 241 0.96 -12.39 -15.64
C ILE A 241 -0.37 -11.74 -15.25
N ASP A 242 -1.47 -12.50 -15.19
CA ASP A 242 -2.78 -11.95 -14.81
C ASP A 242 -2.80 -11.34 -13.41
N LEU A 243 -2.04 -11.93 -12.48
CA LEU A 243 -1.86 -11.33 -11.16
C LEU A 243 -1.01 -10.06 -11.23
N LEU A 244 0.11 -10.08 -11.97
CA LEU A 244 1.01 -8.94 -12.14
C LEU A 244 0.34 -7.75 -12.83
N THR A 245 -0.53 -7.98 -13.81
CA THR A 245 -1.26 -6.93 -14.56
C THR A 245 -2.61 -6.56 -13.96
N MET A 246 -3.00 -7.16 -12.82
CA MET A 246 -4.33 -6.96 -12.21
C MET A 246 -5.50 -7.32 -13.13
N THR A 247 -5.33 -8.36 -13.93
CA THR A 247 -6.35 -8.90 -14.85
C THR A 247 -6.84 -10.29 -14.44
N SER A 248 -6.69 -10.66 -13.16
CA SER A 248 -7.08 -11.97 -12.62
C SER A 248 -8.57 -12.32 -12.77
N GLY A 249 -9.44 -11.32 -12.90
CA GLY A 249 -10.89 -11.51 -12.96
C GLY A 249 -11.54 -11.92 -11.63
N LEU A 250 -10.80 -11.93 -10.51
CA LEU A 250 -11.34 -12.27 -9.19
C LEU A 250 -12.35 -11.22 -8.68
N ALA A 251 -13.43 -11.69 -8.06
CA ALA A 251 -14.42 -10.89 -7.37
C ALA A 251 -13.85 -10.44 -6.01
N PHE A 252 -13.12 -9.33 -6.01
CA PHE A 252 -12.54 -8.71 -4.82
C PHE A 252 -12.99 -7.26 -4.70
N SER A 253 -13.63 -6.89 -3.58
CA SER A 253 -14.04 -5.51 -3.34
C SER A 253 -12.89 -4.65 -2.80
N GLU A 254 -12.37 -3.80 -3.68
CA GLU A 254 -11.33 -2.80 -3.38
C GLU A 254 -11.90 -1.49 -2.78
N LEU A 255 -13.18 -1.48 -2.42
CA LEU A 255 -13.78 -0.34 -1.71
C LEU A 255 -13.14 -0.26 -0.32
N TYR A 256 -12.52 0.86 0.06
CA TYR A 256 -11.92 1.01 1.41
C TYR A 256 -12.96 1.42 2.46
N GLU A 257 -14.09 0.74 2.47
CA GLU A 257 -15.22 0.99 3.38
C GLU A 257 -15.40 -0.16 4.37
N PRO A 258 -15.92 0.10 5.58
CA PRO A 258 -16.31 -0.92 6.54
C PRO A 258 -17.04 -2.11 5.93
N GLY A 259 -16.42 -3.28 6.06
CA GLY A 259 -17.01 -4.56 5.66
C GLY A 259 -16.76 -4.99 4.21
N SER A 260 -16.00 -4.19 3.46
CA SER A 260 -15.39 -4.54 2.17
C SER A 260 -14.32 -5.63 2.33
N ASP A 261 -13.88 -6.18 1.20
CA ASP A 261 -12.81 -7.19 1.23
C ASP A 261 -11.46 -6.56 1.57
N ALA A 262 -11.13 -5.39 1.00
CA ALA A 262 -9.88 -4.68 1.27
C ALA A 262 -9.70 -4.33 2.76
N THR A 263 -10.73 -3.78 3.43
CA THR A 263 -10.59 -3.39 4.84
C THR A 263 -10.54 -4.61 5.76
N LYS A 264 -11.33 -5.65 5.48
CA LYS A 264 -11.27 -6.91 6.25
C LYS A 264 -9.91 -7.57 6.11
N MET A 265 -9.42 -7.68 4.88
CA MET A 265 -8.13 -8.29 4.56
C MET A 265 -6.94 -7.63 5.28
N LEU A 266 -6.94 -6.30 5.38
CA LEU A 266 -5.83 -5.54 5.96
C LEU A 266 -5.93 -5.36 7.47
N PHE A 267 -7.15 -5.29 8.01
CA PHE A 267 -7.38 -4.83 9.39
C PHE A 267 -8.14 -5.81 10.28
N GLU A 268 -8.63 -6.93 9.75
CA GLU A 268 -9.41 -7.91 10.52
C GLU A 268 -8.90 -9.34 10.33
N ASP A 269 -8.52 -9.72 9.11
CA ASP A 269 -8.15 -11.10 8.79
C ASP A 269 -6.77 -11.48 9.34
N LYS A 270 -6.63 -12.77 9.66
CA LYS A 270 -5.35 -13.36 10.05
C LYS A 270 -4.33 -13.32 8.92
N SER A 271 -4.79 -13.65 7.70
CA SER A 271 -3.97 -13.60 6.50
C SER A 271 -4.57 -12.65 5.48
N SER A 272 -3.72 -11.78 4.94
CA SER A 272 -4.12 -10.86 3.88
C SER A 272 -4.19 -11.54 2.50
N SER A 273 -3.85 -12.83 2.41
CA SER A 273 -3.86 -13.60 1.16
C SER A 273 -5.00 -14.62 1.07
N LEU A 274 -5.52 -15.11 2.20
CA LEU A 274 -6.56 -16.14 2.20
C LEU A 274 -7.91 -15.63 1.66
N ARG A 275 -8.27 -14.38 1.96
CA ARG A 275 -9.49 -13.76 1.42
C ARG A 275 -9.49 -13.72 -0.12
N PRO A 276 -8.51 -13.10 -0.80
CA PRO A 276 -8.48 -13.10 -2.25
C PRO A 276 -8.26 -14.50 -2.84
N LEU A 277 -7.57 -15.41 -2.15
CA LEU A 277 -7.42 -16.81 -2.58
C LEU A 277 -8.77 -17.54 -2.65
N GLY A 278 -9.69 -17.19 -1.76
CA GLY A 278 -11.06 -17.69 -1.68
C GLY A 278 -12.08 -16.96 -2.57
N SER A 279 -11.72 -15.84 -3.20
CA SER A 279 -12.63 -15.08 -4.07
C SER A 279 -13.08 -15.90 -5.27
N SER A 280 -14.35 -15.75 -5.67
CA SER A 280 -14.90 -16.31 -6.91
C SER A 280 -14.44 -15.52 -8.13
N MET A 281 -14.67 -16.03 -9.34
CA MET A 281 -14.48 -15.28 -10.58
C MET A 281 -15.64 -14.30 -10.81
N ALA A 282 -15.32 -13.05 -11.15
CA ALA A 282 -16.25 -12.06 -11.70
C ALA A 282 -16.13 -11.93 -13.22
N PHE A 283 -14.91 -12.10 -13.75
CA PHE A 283 -14.59 -12.03 -15.18
C PHE A 283 -13.62 -13.17 -15.56
N PRO A 284 -13.54 -13.57 -16.83
CA PRO A 284 -12.44 -14.41 -17.31
C PRO A 284 -11.08 -13.73 -17.07
N ALA A 285 -10.05 -14.53 -16.79
CA ALA A 285 -8.68 -14.04 -16.63
C ALA A 285 -8.21 -13.33 -17.91
N GLY A 286 -7.45 -12.26 -17.76
CA GLY A 286 -6.91 -11.44 -18.85
C GLY A 286 -7.88 -10.42 -19.46
N GLU A 287 -9.19 -10.63 -19.34
CA GLU A 287 -10.17 -9.82 -20.07
C GLU A 287 -10.48 -8.44 -19.46
N HIS A 288 -10.37 -8.31 -18.14
CA HIS A 288 -10.76 -7.10 -17.42
C HIS A 288 -9.69 -6.67 -16.42
N TRP A 289 -9.25 -5.43 -16.52
CA TRP A 289 -8.40 -4.80 -15.52
C TRP A 289 -9.25 -4.35 -14.34
N LEU A 290 -8.92 -4.85 -13.14
CA LEU A 290 -9.53 -4.46 -11.88
C LEU A 290 -8.44 -4.27 -10.84
N TYR A 291 -8.23 -3.03 -10.41
CA TYR A 291 -7.27 -2.74 -9.36
C TYR A 291 -7.62 -3.50 -8.07
N SER A 292 -6.68 -4.31 -7.56
CA SER A 292 -6.93 -5.20 -6.42
C SER A 292 -5.69 -5.37 -5.53
N SER A 293 -5.78 -4.93 -4.28
CA SER A 293 -4.81 -5.22 -3.24
C SER A 293 -4.79 -6.70 -2.89
N GLY A 294 -5.94 -7.38 -3.01
CA GLY A 294 -6.02 -8.83 -2.84
C GLY A 294 -5.13 -9.58 -3.84
N THR A 295 -5.16 -9.19 -5.12
CA THR A 295 -4.31 -9.76 -6.16
C THR A 295 -2.82 -9.57 -5.87
N ALA A 296 -2.40 -8.43 -5.33
CA ALA A 296 -1.01 -8.20 -4.94
C ALA A 296 -0.56 -9.06 -3.75
N ASN A 297 -1.46 -9.32 -2.78
CA ASN A 297 -1.14 -10.24 -1.69
C ASN A 297 -1.05 -11.70 -2.16
N LEU A 298 -1.79 -12.09 -3.22
CA LEU A 298 -1.59 -13.41 -3.85
C LEU A 298 -0.20 -13.56 -4.46
N LEU A 299 0.37 -12.52 -5.06
CA LEU A 299 1.77 -12.54 -5.51
C LEU A 299 2.73 -12.75 -4.33
N SER A 300 2.46 -12.09 -3.20
CA SER A 300 3.27 -12.27 -1.97
C SER A 300 3.16 -13.69 -1.41
N LEU A 301 1.96 -14.28 -1.40
CA LEU A 301 1.74 -15.67 -1.03
C LEU A 301 2.45 -16.65 -1.98
N TYR A 302 2.38 -16.39 -3.29
CA TYR A 302 3.05 -17.20 -4.30
C TYR A 302 4.57 -17.22 -4.07
N ALA A 303 5.18 -16.04 -3.87
CA ALA A 303 6.59 -15.92 -3.53
C ALA A 303 6.94 -16.66 -2.23
N HIS A 304 6.13 -16.49 -1.18
CA HIS A 304 6.34 -17.16 0.11
C HIS A 304 6.29 -18.69 -0.02
N ARG A 305 5.33 -19.22 -0.79
CA ARG A 305 5.20 -20.66 -1.10
C ARG A 305 6.39 -21.17 -1.89
N ALA A 306 6.85 -20.43 -2.90
CA ALA A 306 8.03 -20.77 -3.69
C ALA A 306 9.32 -20.82 -2.86
N LEU A 307 9.39 -20.03 -1.78
CA LEU A 307 10.49 -20.03 -0.80
C LEU A 307 10.27 -21.04 0.35
N GLY A 308 9.33 -21.97 0.18
CA GLY A 308 9.12 -23.10 1.07
C GLY A 308 8.20 -22.82 2.27
N ASN A 309 7.39 -21.77 2.24
CA ASN A 309 6.54 -21.34 3.36
C ASN A 309 7.31 -21.03 4.65
N SER A 310 8.55 -20.56 4.52
CA SER A 310 9.37 -20.12 5.67
C SER A 310 9.51 -18.61 5.65
N VAL A 311 9.18 -18.00 6.80
CA VAL A 311 9.36 -16.57 7.04
C VAL A 311 10.84 -16.20 6.92
N GLU A 312 11.71 -17.02 7.52
CA GLU A 312 13.15 -16.83 7.51
C GLU A 312 13.73 -16.91 6.10
N ASN A 313 13.31 -17.89 5.30
CA ASN A 313 13.74 -17.98 3.90
C ASN A 313 13.25 -16.80 3.08
N SER A 314 11.99 -16.39 3.27
CA SER A 314 11.40 -15.24 2.57
C SER A 314 12.17 -13.96 2.86
N GLN A 315 12.45 -13.71 4.15
CA GLN A 315 13.18 -12.52 4.56
C GLN A 315 14.64 -12.57 4.14
N ARG A 316 15.33 -13.71 4.29
CA ARG A 316 16.71 -13.87 3.83
C ARG A 316 16.82 -13.55 2.34
N TYR A 317 15.92 -14.13 1.53
CA TYR A 317 15.89 -13.90 0.10
C TYR A 317 15.68 -12.41 -0.24
N ILE A 318 14.67 -11.78 0.37
CA ILE A 318 14.36 -10.36 0.17
C ILE A 318 15.54 -9.48 0.55
N GLN A 319 16.18 -9.75 1.69
CA GLN A 319 17.33 -8.99 2.17
C GLN A 319 18.52 -9.13 1.21
N GLU A 320 18.90 -10.36 0.87
CA GLU A 320 20.09 -10.67 0.10
C GLU A 320 20.00 -10.22 -1.37
N TYR A 321 18.85 -10.44 -2.00
CA TYR A 321 18.73 -10.31 -3.45
C TYR A 321 17.98 -9.07 -3.93
N LEU A 322 17.35 -8.32 -3.02
CA LEU A 322 16.63 -7.09 -3.35
C LEU A 322 17.07 -5.92 -2.48
N LEU A 323 16.82 -5.97 -1.16
CA LEU A 323 17.02 -4.80 -0.32
C LEU A 323 18.48 -4.37 -0.25
N HIS A 324 19.39 -5.29 0.02
CA HIS A 324 20.82 -4.98 0.06
C HIS A 324 21.35 -4.44 -1.27
N PRO A 325 21.20 -5.13 -2.42
CA PRO A 325 21.73 -4.62 -3.68
C PRO A 325 21.04 -3.34 -4.16
N LEU A 326 19.80 -3.05 -3.74
CA LEU A 326 19.14 -1.75 -3.98
C LEU A 326 19.54 -0.64 -3.02
N GLY A 327 20.38 -0.91 -2.02
CA GLY A 327 20.71 0.06 -0.98
C GLY A 327 19.53 0.41 -0.06
N MET A 328 18.53 -0.48 0.07
CA MET A 328 17.36 -0.33 0.94
C MET A 328 17.62 -0.88 2.34
N LYS A 329 18.57 -0.27 3.06
CA LYS A 329 19.08 -0.71 4.36
C LYS A 329 18.08 -0.57 5.51
N LYS A 330 17.18 0.41 5.45
CA LYS A 330 16.20 0.75 6.50
C LYS A 330 14.79 0.26 6.20
N ALA A 331 14.56 -0.26 5.00
CA ALA A 331 13.24 -0.69 4.59
C ALA A 331 12.67 -1.77 5.54
N VAL A 332 11.41 -1.59 5.93
CA VAL A 332 10.67 -2.54 6.77
C VAL A 332 9.48 -3.06 5.98
N LEU A 333 9.40 -4.38 5.87
CA LEU A 333 8.30 -5.09 5.21
C LEU A 333 7.49 -5.81 6.27
N GLU A 334 6.24 -5.41 6.44
CA GLU A 334 5.39 -5.97 7.49
C GLU A 334 4.67 -7.24 7.03
N LEU A 335 4.63 -8.21 7.92
CA LEU A 335 4.05 -9.52 7.67
C LEU A 335 2.64 -9.61 8.28
N ASP A 336 1.76 -10.38 7.65
CA ASP A 336 0.53 -10.85 8.27
C ASP A 336 0.82 -11.92 9.34
N ARG A 337 -0.23 -12.44 10.00
CA ARG A 337 -0.07 -13.44 11.07
C ARG A 337 0.37 -14.81 10.57
N GLU A 338 0.27 -15.08 9.27
CA GLU A 338 0.82 -16.29 8.65
C GLU A 338 2.28 -16.10 8.22
N GLY A 339 2.86 -14.91 8.46
CA GLY A 339 4.24 -14.62 8.12
C GLY A 339 4.46 -14.25 6.65
N VAL A 340 3.37 -13.99 5.90
CA VAL A 340 3.44 -13.55 4.51
C VAL A 340 3.55 -12.03 4.48
N PHE A 341 4.45 -11.49 3.66
CA PHE A 341 4.55 -10.05 3.43
C PHE A 341 3.21 -9.49 2.92
N VAL A 342 2.70 -8.43 3.55
CA VAL A 342 1.50 -7.72 3.08
C VAL A 342 1.88 -6.77 1.94
N GLY A 343 2.31 -7.36 0.82
CA GLY A 343 2.90 -6.66 -0.32
C GLY A 343 1.97 -5.75 -1.09
N SER A 344 0.68 -5.80 -0.79
CA SER A 344 -0.26 -4.79 -1.25
C SER A 344 -0.04 -3.40 -0.63
N SER A 345 0.52 -3.30 0.59
CA SER A 345 0.37 -2.07 1.40
C SER A 345 1.53 -1.75 2.35
N PHE A 346 2.10 -2.73 3.06
CA PHE A 346 2.85 -2.44 4.29
C PHE A 346 4.36 -2.57 4.14
N MET A 347 4.92 -1.74 3.26
CA MET A 347 6.34 -1.45 3.21
C MET A 347 6.61 -0.01 3.62
N PHE A 348 7.65 0.17 4.42
CA PHE A 348 8.16 1.45 4.87
C PHE A 348 9.59 1.59 4.36
N ALA A 349 9.94 2.75 3.84
CA ALA A 349 11.29 3.05 3.39
C ALA A 349 11.52 4.58 3.44
N THR A 350 12.77 5.00 3.38
CA THR A 350 13.11 6.42 3.22
C THR A 350 12.74 6.90 1.80
N ALA A 351 12.71 8.22 1.60
CA ALA A 351 12.44 8.80 0.28
C ALA A 351 13.45 8.31 -0.78
N GLN A 352 14.73 8.19 -0.41
CA GLN A 352 15.77 7.71 -1.31
C GLN A 352 15.62 6.22 -1.63
N GLU A 353 15.30 5.39 -0.63
CA GLU A 353 15.10 3.95 -0.86
C GLU A 353 13.88 3.68 -1.77
N TRP A 354 12.81 4.47 -1.64
CA TRP A 354 11.71 4.45 -2.61
C TRP A 354 12.18 4.87 -4.02
N ALA A 355 13.09 5.84 -4.13
CA ALA A 355 13.66 6.23 -5.41
C ALA A 355 14.54 5.12 -6.01
N ASN A 356 15.30 4.38 -5.19
CA ASN A 356 16.10 3.23 -5.63
C ASN A 356 15.22 2.14 -6.25
N LEU A 357 14.02 1.91 -5.70
CA LEU A 357 13.04 1.01 -6.34
C LEU A 357 12.62 1.52 -7.72
N GLY A 358 12.40 2.83 -7.89
CA GLY A 358 12.15 3.41 -9.22
C GLY A 358 13.33 3.25 -10.18
N ALA A 359 14.55 3.45 -9.68
CA ALA A 359 15.78 3.33 -10.46
C ALA A 359 16.02 1.90 -10.95
N LEU A 360 15.65 0.88 -10.17
CA LEU A 360 15.70 -0.52 -10.60
C LEU A 360 14.95 -0.73 -11.92
N PHE A 361 13.73 -0.20 -12.02
CA PHE A 361 12.91 -0.32 -13.24
C PHE A 361 13.41 0.61 -14.35
N LEU A 362 13.88 1.82 -14.02
CA LEU A 362 14.48 2.73 -14.98
C LEU A 362 15.68 2.10 -15.72
N ASN A 363 16.50 1.34 -14.98
CA ASN A 363 17.75 0.75 -15.48
C ASN A 363 17.59 -0.72 -15.92
N GLY A 364 16.38 -1.15 -16.28
CA GLY A 364 16.19 -2.50 -16.83
C GLY A 364 16.52 -3.64 -15.84
N GLY A 365 16.36 -3.42 -14.54
CA GLY A 365 16.54 -4.45 -13.52
C GLY A 365 17.92 -4.48 -12.86
N THR A 366 18.74 -3.46 -13.08
CA THR A 366 20.08 -3.31 -12.51
C THR A 366 20.20 -2.07 -11.63
N PHE A 367 20.90 -2.20 -10.51
CA PHE A 367 21.29 -1.08 -9.68
C PHE A 367 22.71 -1.32 -9.15
N ASN A 368 23.60 -0.31 -9.21
CA ASN A 368 25.01 -0.43 -8.83
C ASN A 368 25.70 -1.70 -9.37
N ASP A 369 25.58 -1.93 -10.69
CA ASP A 369 26.12 -3.09 -11.42
C ASP A 369 25.60 -4.47 -10.96
N TYR A 370 24.61 -4.51 -10.07
CA TYR A 370 23.98 -5.75 -9.63
C TYR A 370 22.64 -5.97 -10.36
N GLN A 371 22.59 -7.00 -11.21
CA GLN A 371 21.37 -7.41 -11.91
C GLN A 371 20.45 -8.19 -10.97
N MET A 372 19.22 -7.70 -10.78
CA MET A 372 18.22 -8.32 -9.91
C MET A 372 17.08 -8.94 -10.70
N LEU A 373 16.72 -8.34 -11.83
CA LEU A 373 15.61 -8.75 -12.71
C LEU A 373 16.15 -8.88 -14.13
N ASN A 374 15.59 -9.76 -14.97
CA ASN A 374 15.94 -9.76 -16.39
C ASN A 374 15.48 -8.46 -17.08
N ALA A 375 16.30 -7.89 -17.96
CA ALA A 375 15.93 -6.67 -18.70
C ALA A 375 14.65 -6.86 -19.54
N GLU A 376 14.48 -8.03 -20.17
CA GLU A 376 13.25 -8.40 -20.89
C GLU A 376 12.03 -8.47 -19.96
N TRP A 377 12.22 -8.91 -18.71
CA TRP A 377 11.15 -8.93 -17.71
C TRP A 377 10.72 -7.51 -17.33
N VAL A 378 11.68 -6.59 -17.20
CA VAL A 378 11.40 -5.17 -16.91
C VAL A 378 10.69 -4.49 -18.09
N GLN A 379 11.08 -4.80 -19.33
CA GLN A 379 10.36 -4.32 -20.50
C GLN A 379 8.90 -4.81 -20.53
N GLN A 380 8.66 -6.08 -20.18
CA GLN A 380 7.30 -6.59 -20.02
C GLN A 380 6.56 -5.90 -18.86
N ALA A 381 7.24 -5.62 -17.75
CA ALA A 381 6.67 -4.90 -16.61
C ALA A 381 6.19 -3.49 -16.99
N GLN A 382 6.84 -2.86 -17.97
CA GLN A 382 6.53 -1.52 -18.48
C GLN A 382 5.56 -1.53 -19.68
N SER A 383 5.17 -2.71 -20.15
CA SER A 383 4.28 -2.86 -21.31
C SER A 383 2.80 -2.82 -20.89
N PRO A 384 1.91 -2.25 -21.72
CA PRO A 384 0.47 -2.26 -21.47
C PRO A 384 -0.10 -3.67 -21.27
N ASN A 385 -1.08 -3.81 -20.37
CA ASN A 385 -1.84 -5.05 -20.25
C ASN A 385 -2.82 -5.22 -21.42
N ARG A 386 -3.41 -6.42 -21.54
CA ARG A 386 -4.28 -6.80 -22.66
C ARG A 386 -5.78 -6.72 -22.36
N SER A 387 -6.15 -6.11 -21.24
CA SER A 387 -7.57 -5.97 -20.87
C SER A 387 -8.32 -5.06 -21.84
N LYS A 388 -9.64 -5.20 -21.85
CA LYS A 388 -10.52 -4.44 -22.76
C LYS A 388 -10.91 -3.05 -22.25
N ASN A 389 -10.56 -2.70 -21.00
CA ASN A 389 -11.10 -1.51 -20.32
C ASN A 389 -10.06 -0.46 -19.89
N ASP A 390 -8.88 -0.85 -19.41
CA ASP A 390 -7.76 0.07 -19.14
C ASP A 390 -6.43 -0.69 -19.29
N SER A 391 -5.70 -0.44 -20.38
CA SER A 391 -4.44 -1.11 -20.70
C SER A 391 -3.24 -0.41 -20.06
N ARG A 392 -3.42 0.78 -19.44
CA ARG A 392 -2.36 1.59 -18.82
C ARG A 392 -1.92 1.09 -17.44
N TYR A 393 -1.62 -0.22 -17.36
CA TYR A 393 -1.08 -0.88 -16.18
C TYR A 393 -0.22 -2.07 -16.62
N GLY A 394 1.00 -2.17 -16.10
CA GLY A 394 1.96 -3.25 -16.37
C GLY A 394 2.12 -4.18 -15.18
N PHE A 395 3.33 -4.67 -14.89
CA PHE A 395 3.57 -5.53 -13.72
C PHE A 395 3.64 -4.71 -12.43
N GLN A 396 2.46 -4.48 -11.84
CA GLN A 396 2.26 -3.64 -10.66
C GLN A 396 2.80 -2.20 -10.84
N LEU A 397 2.74 -1.69 -12.08
CA LEU A 397 3.17 -0.35 -12.48
C LEU A 397 2.03 0.37 -13.19
N TRP A 398 1.80 1.63 -12.82
CA TRP A 398 0.91 2.52 -13.55
C TRP A 398 1.64 3.08 -14.75
N LEU A 399 1.07 2.92 -15.95
CA LEU A 399 1.71 3.39 -17.18
C LEU A 399 1.08 4.71 -17.63
N ASN A 400 1.89 5.57 -18.27
CA ASN A 400 1.37 6.78 -18.88
C ASN A 400 0.58 6.45 -20.16
N GLN A 401 1.14 5.61 -21.02
CA GLN A 401 0.55 5.15 -22.27
C GLN A 401 0.03 3.70 -22.15
N GLY A 402 -1.09 3.43 -22.82
CA GLY A 402 -1.69 2.11 -22.95
C GLY A 402 -1.66 1.68 -24.41
N ASP A 403 -2.72 1.03 -24.87
CA ASP A 403 -2.99 0.90 -26.30
C ASP A 403 -3.28 2.27 -26.96
N ASP A 404 -3.26 2.29 -28.29
CA ASP A 404 -3.43 3.51 -29.11
C ASP A 404 -4.82 4.18 -28.98
N HIS A 405 -5.75 3.59 -28.23
CA HIS A 405 -7.11 4.11 -28.06
C HIS A 405 -7.30 4.93 -26.78
N GLN A 406 -6.27 5.06 -25.93
CA GLN A 406 -6.36 5.75 -24.65
C GLN A 406 -5.48 7.00 -24.61
N PRO A 407 -5.99 8.15 -24.10
CA PRO A 407 -5.13 9.30 -23.88
C PRO A 407 -4.08 9.00 -22.81
N LEU A 408 -2.97 9.74 -22.85
CA LEU A 408 -1.95 9.67 -21.80
C LEU A 408 -2.56 9.93 -20.43
N ARG A 409 -2.15 9.14 -19.43
CA ARG A 409 -2.58 9.29 -18.02
C ARG A 409 -2.08 10.61 -17.41
N TRP A 410 -0.87 11.00 -17.79
CA TRP A 410 -0.17 12.23 -17.44
C TRP A 410 0.28 12.91 -18.75
N PRO A 411 -0.60 13.72 -19.37
CA PRO A 411 -0.35 14.32 -20.69
C PRO A 411 0.83 15.29 -20.74
N SER A 412 1.26 15.81 -19.59
CA SER A 412 2.39 16.73 -19.50
C SER A 412 3.73 16.00 -19.42
N LEU A 413 3.73 14.66 -19.38
CA LEU A 413 4.91 13.81 -19.25
C LEU A 413 5.15 12.96 -20.50
N PRO A 414 6.41 12.53 -20.77
CA PRO A 414 6.73 11.57 -21.81
C PRO A 414 5.86 10.31 -21.79
N ALA A 415 5.53 9.77 -22.96
CA ALA A 415 4.62 8.64 -23.10
C ALA A 415 5.12 7.36 -22.42
N ASN A 416 6.44 7.19 -22.32
CA ASN A 416 7.08 6.07 -21.63
C ASN A 416 7.25 6.29 -20.11
N SER A 417 6.68 7.37 -19.54
CA SER A 417 6.68 7.56 -18.08
C SER A 417 5.81 6.50 -17.40
N PHE A 418 6.19 6.11 -16.19
CA PHE A 418 5.44 5.15 -15.39
C PHE A 418 5.60 5.45 -13.91
N ALA A 419 4.71 4.91 -13.08
CA ALA A 419 4.71 5.18 -11.65
C ALA A 419 4.32 4.00 -10.77
N ALA A 420 4.84 4.01 -9.55
CA ALA A 420 4.23 3.34 -8.41
C ALA A 420 3.41 4.37 -7.64
N ARG A 421 2.15 4.04 -7.31
CA ARG A 421 1.22 4.98 -6.63
C ARG A 421 0.65 4.34 -5.38
N GLY A 422 0.61 5.11 -4.30
CA GLY A 422 0.10 4.73 -2.99
C GLY A 422 -1.06 5.60 -2.53
N ASN A 423 -1.86 5.06 -1.61
CA ASN A 423 -2.90 5.82 -0.91
C ASN A 423 -2.30 7.06 -0.22
N ARG A 424 -3.06 8.14 -0.08
CA ARG A 424 -2.59 9.44 0.44
C ARG A 424 -1.50 10.13 -0.40
N GLY A 425 -1.40 9.75 -1.67
CA GLY A 425 -0.54 10.39 -2.65
C GLY A 425 0.92 10.00 -2.52
N GLN A 426 1.23 8.76 -2.13
CA GLN A 426 2.59 8.26 -2.32
C GLN A 426 2.84 8.09 -3.82
N LEU A 427 4.00 8.54 -4.29
CA LEU A 427 4.36 8.49 -5.69
C LEU A 427 5.84 8.19 -5.86
N ILE A 428 6.15 7.19 -6.67
CA ILE A 428 7.41 7.09 -7.40
C ILE A 428 7.04 7.32 -8.86
N MET A 429 7.43 8.44 -9.44
CA MET A 429 7.30 8.73 -10.86
C MET A 429 8.64 8.53 -11.54
N VAL A 430 8.69 7.69 -12.56
CA VAL A 430 9.90 7.45 -13.36
C VAL A 430 9.69 8.07 -14.72
N VAL A 431 10.66 8.89 -15.15
CA VAL A 431 10.63 9.62 -16.42
C VAL A 431 11.86 9.22 -17.23
N PRO A 432 11.78 8.13 -18.04
CA PRO A 432 12.98 7.56 -18.68
C PRO A 432 13.70 8.51 -19.62
N GLU A 433 12.98 9.38 -20.35
CA GLU A 433 13.61 10.37 -21.24
C GLU A 433 14.53 11.35 -20.51
N TYR A 434 14.28 11.59 -19.22
CA TYR A 434 15.10 12.46 -18.37
C TYR A 434 16.12 11.66 -17.55
N GLN A 435 16.05 10.32 -17.57
CA GLN A 435 16.82 9.43 -16.68
C GLN A 435 16.61 9.78 -15.19
N LEU A 436 15.36 10.12 -14.82
CA LEU A 436 15.01 10.57 -13.47
C LEU A 436 13.94 9.70 -12.81
N VAL A 437 14.04 9.66 -11.48
CA VAL A 437 13.04 9.17 -10.55
C VAL A 437 12.66 10.32 -9.63
N ILE A 438 11.36 10.60 -9.52
CA ILE A 438 10.79 11.63 -8.67
C ILE A 438 9.92 10.94 -7.63
N VAL A 439 10.24 11.14 -6.35
CA VAL A 439 9.50 10.60 -5.23
C VAL A 439 8.76 11.72 -4.52
N ARG A 440 7.48 11.48 -4.25
CA ARG A 440 6.66 12.31 -3.38
C ARG A 440 6.00 11.42 -2.34
N LEU A 441 6.21 11.74 -1.07
CA LEU A 441 5.60 11.03 0.07
C LEU A 441 4.73 12.00 0.83
N GLY A 442 3.52 11.58 1.20
CA GLY A 442 2.59 12.48 1.86
C GLY A 442 1.46 11.79 2.61
N TRP A 443 0.52 12.58 3.12
CA TRP A 443 -0.61 12.07 3.91
C TRP A 443 -1.93 12.81 3.64
N GLY A 444 -1.99 13.54 2.52
CA GLY A 444 -3.13 14.39 2.15
C GLY A 444 -4.40 13.62 1.86
N LYS A 445 -5.54 14.25 2.18
CA LYS A 445 -6.87 13.76 1.81
C LYS A 445 -7.24 14.06 0.35
N PRO A 446 -6.93 15.25 -0.22
CA PRO A 446 -7.20 15.53 -1.62
C PRO A 446 -6.35 14.65 -2.53
N LYS A 447 -6.89 14.31 -3.72
CA LYS A 447 -6.10 13.66 -4.77
C LYS A 447 -4.95 14.58 -5.18
N TYR A 448 -3.72 14.06 -5.15
CA TYR A 448 -2.54 14.79 -5.55
C TYR A 448 -2.52 15.04 -7.06
N PRO A 449 -2.22 16.26 -7.55
CA PRO A 449 -2.19 16.58 -8.98
C PRO A 449 -0.88 16.11 -9.63
N GLU A 450 -0.66 14.80 -9.68
CA GLU A 450 0.58 14.14 -10.12
C GLU A 450 1.15 14.70 -11.44
N ASP A 451 0.33 14.83 -12.49
CA ASP A 451 0.76 15.33 -13.80
C ASP A 451 1.39 16.73 -13.71
N ALA A 452 0.63 17.69 -13.16
CA ALA A 452 1.04 19.07 -13.04
C ALA A 452 2.20 19.25 -12.04
N ALA A 453 2.21 18.48 -10.94
CA ALA A 453 3.27 18.55 -9.94
C ALA A 453 4.61 18.06 -10.49
N VAL A 454 4.62 16.92 -11.18
CA VAL A 454 5.84 16.38 -11.81
C VAL A 454 6.32 17.31 -12.93
N ALA A 455 5.42 17.80 -13.78
CA ALA A 455 5.78 18.75 -14.84
C ALA A 455 6.43 20.03 -14.28
N LYS A 456 5.95 20.55 -13.15
CA LYS A 456 6.58 21.67 -12.45
C LYS A 456 7.98 21.34 -11.95
N ILE A 457 8.19 20.15 -11.37
CA ILE A 457 9.53 19.72 -10.92
C ILE A 457 10.50 19.65 -12.11
N LEU A 458 10.07 19.02 -13.21
CA LEU A 458 10.89 18.90 -14.44
C LEU A 458 11.28 20.27 -15.01
N ALA A 459 10.38 21.27 -14.95
CA ALA A 459 10.66 22.62 -15.41
C ALA A 459 11.70 23.39 -14.55
N HIS A 460 12.03 22.88 -13.36
CA HIS A 460 12.97 23.50 -12.42
C HIS A 460 14.31 22.77 -12.29
N LEU A 461 14.53 21.71 -13.07
CA LEU A 461 15.78 20.95 -13.06
C LEU A 461 17.01 21.86 -13.27
N PRO A 462 18.13 21.59 -12.59
CA PRO A 462 19.34 22.41 -12.64
C PRO A 462 20.10 22.32 -13.96
#